data_AF-A0A9E6B605-F1
#
_entry.id   AF-A0A9E6B605-F1
#
_cell.length_a   1.000
_cell.length_b   1.000
_cell.length_c   1.000
_cell.angle_alpha   90.00
_cell.angle_beta   90.00
_cell.angle_gamma   90.00
#
_symmetry.space_group_name_H-M   'P 1'
#
loop_
_entity.id
_entity.type
_entity.pdbx_description
1 polymer ?
#
loop_
_entity_poly.entity_id
_entity_poly.type
_entity_poly.pdbx_seq_one_letter_code
_entity_poly.pdbx_strand_id
1 'polypeptide(L)'
;MCQCFPQFDSQDPAINVLRHKIRHGEEVDNPSLVLIWFSMEAALMGACKHAAWSLHVAEYRLLLDTLADDMLEGHWRLWCLDNIYKPLSALSRLVDSDSQKQELEQIFYELRVTSQFFKAGLAH
;
A
#
# COMPACT_ATOMS: atom_id res chain seq x y z
N MET A 1 19.95 1.53 -10.46
CA MET A 1 19.04 0.49 -10.98
C MET A 1 17.66 1.12 -11.05
N CYS A 2 16.94 1.02 -12.17
CA CYS A 2 15.55 1.51 -12.22
C CYS A 2 14.70 0.59 -11.35
N GLN A 3 14.26 1.09 -10.19
CA GLN A 3 13.28 0.41 -9.36
C GLN A 3 11.94 0.53 -10.10
N CYS A 4 11.40 -0.60 -10.56
CA CYS A 4 10.17 -0.67 -11.32
C CYS A 4 9.09 -1.29 -10.43
N PHE A 5 7.95 -0.62 -10.29
CA PHE A 5 6.82 -1.11 -9.51
C PHE A 5 5.62 -1.31 -10.43
N PRO A 6 5.48 -2.50 -11.06
CA PRO A 6 4.52 -2.73 -12.14
C PRO A 6 3.06 -2.59 -11.71
N GLN A 7 2.78 -2.63 -10.41
CA GLN A 7 1.43 -2.36 -9.89
C GLN A 7 1.00 -0.89 -10.02
N PHE A 8 1.93 0.06 -10.27
CA PHE A 8 1.61 1.48 -10.45
C PHE A 8 1.67 1.88 -11.93
N ASP A 9 0.65 2.60 -12.38
CA ASP A 9 0.56 3.09 -13.76
C ASP A 9 1.66 4.13 -14.08
N SER A 10 2.05 4.93 -13.10
CA SER A 10 3.13 5.93 -13.24
C SER A 10 4.44 5.43 -12.63
N GLN A 11 5.52 5.51 -13.39
CA GLN A 11 6.88 5.13 -12.99
C GLN A 11 7.77 6.36 -12.79
N ASP A 12 7.30 7.33 -11.99
CA ASP A 12 8.11 8.49 -11.62
C ASP A 12 9.34 8.04 -10.81
N PRO A 13 10.58 8.40 -11.22
CA PRO A 13 11.80 7.95 -10.54
C PRO A 13 11.88 8.37 -9.07
N ALA A 14 11.39 9.56 -8.71
CA ALA A 14 11.46 10.05 -7.33
C ALA A 14 10.47 9.31 -6.44
N ILE A 15 9.27 9.02 -6.94
CA ILE A 15 8.28 8.20 -6.22
C ILE A 15 8.74 6.75 -6.12
N ASN A 16 9.36 6.19 -7.17
CA ASN A 16 9.89 4.83 -7.14
C ASN A 16 10.95 4.63 -6.06
N VAL A 17 11.78 5.65 -5.78
CA VAL A 17 12.71 5.63 -4.63
C VAL A 17 11.94 5.49 -3.32
N LEU A 18 10.83 6.20 -3.14
CA LEU A 18 10.01 6.07 -1.92
C LEU A 18 9.35 4.69 -1.83
N ARG A 19 8.79 4.18 -2.94
CA ARG A 19 8.19 2.84 -3.00
C ARG A 19 9.20 1.76 -2.60
N HIS A 20 10.45 1.90 -3.03
CA HIS A 20 11.53 0.98 -2.66
C HIS A 20 11.90 1.06 -1.20
N LYS A 21 12.09 2.28 -0.67
CA LYS A 21 12.35 2.47 0.76
C LYS A 21 11.24 1.86 1.61
N ILE A 22 9.99 1.97 1.16
CA ILE A 22 8.84 1.36 1.84
C ILE A 22 8.91 -0.16 1.76
N ARG A 23 9.07 -0.71 0.56
CA ARG A 23 9.10 -2.17 0.33
C ARG A 23 10.20 -2.86 1.10
N HIS A 24 11.35 -2.23 1.28
CA HIS A 24 12.52 -2.83 1.91
C HIS A 24 12.79 -2.31 3.32
N GLY A 25 11.97 -1.39 3.84
CA GLY A 25 12.18 -0.81 5.17
C GLY A 25 13.55 -0.11 5.30
N GLU A 26 13.96 0.71 4.32
CA GLU A 26 15.29 1.35 4.37
C GLU A 26 15.37 2.55 5.33
N GLU A 27 14.22 3.13 5.70
CA GLU A 27 14.11 4.26 6.66
C GLU A 27 13.01 3.98 7.69
N VAL A 28 13.15 2.88 8.43
CA VAL A 28 12.15 2.47 9.42
C VAL A 28 11.94 3.48 10.56
N ASP A 29 12.94 4.34 10.80
CA ASP A 29 12.96 5.42 11.77
C ASP A 29 12.30 6.72 11.26
N ASN A 30 11.85 6.75 10.01
CA ASN A 30 11.19 7.89 9.40
C ASN A 30 9.67 7.66 9.29
N PRO A 31 8.86 8.02 10.32
CA PRO A 31 7.41 7.86 10.29
C PRO A 31 6.71 8.78 9.29
N SER A 32 7.43 9.74 8.68
CA SER A 32 6.86 10.60 7.63
C SER A 32 6.94 9.96 6.25
N LEU A 33 7.71 8.88 6.07
CA LEU A 33 8.02 8.33 4.74
C LEU A 33 6.77 7.96 3.93
N VAL A 34 5.84 7.19 4.51
CA VAL A 34 4.59 6.79 3.81
C VAL A 34 3.65 7.95 3.63
N LEU A 35 3.64 8.93 4.56
CA LEU A 35 2.82 10.14 4.40
C LEU A 35 3.30 10.98 3.22
N ILE A 36 4.61 11.15 3.08
CA ILE A 36 5.24 11.84 1.96
C ILE A 36 4.95 11.08 0.68
N TRP A 37 5.15 9.75 0.68
CA TRP A 37 4.87 8.90 -0.47
C TRP A 37 3.40 9.01 -0.93
N PHE A 38 2.42 8.83 -0.03
CA PHE A 38 1.00 9.02 -0.35
C PHE A 38 0.72 10.41 -0.93
N SER A 39 1.35 11.45 -0.38
CA SER A 39 1.15 12.82 -0.87
C SER A 39 1.70 13.00 -2.27
N MET A 40 2.84 12.38 -2.60
CA MET A 40 3.43 12.44 -3.94
C MET A 40 2.61 11.63 -4.95
N GLU A 41 2.12 10.44 -4.57
CA GLU A 41 1.22 9.64 -5.41
C GLU A 41 -0.07 10.41 -5.72
N ALA A 42 -0.69 11.00 -4.70
CA ALA A 42 -1.88 11.82 -4.84
C ALA A 42 -1.64 13.06 -5.72
N ALA A 43 -0.43 13.63 -5.70
CA ALA A 43 -0.09 14.77 -6.56
C ALA A 43 0.03 14.39 -8.05
N LEU A 44 0.38 13.14 -8.35
CA LEU A 44 0.37 12.61 -9.73
C LEU A 44 -1.00 12.05 -10.14
N MET A 45 -1.91 11.86 -9.20
CA MET A 45 -3.24 11.33 -9.46
C MET A 45 -4.04 12.31 -10.33
N GLY A 46 -4.37 11.89 -11.54
CA GLY A 46 -5.26 12.64 -12.44
C GLY A 46 -6.72 12.63 -11.96
N ALA A 47 -7.58 13.41 -12.62
CA ALA A 47 -9.00 13.53 -12.27
C ALA A 47 -9.86 12.28 -12.56
N CYS A 48 -9.27 11.20 -13.09
CA CYS A 48 -9.98 9.99 -13.48
C CYS A 48 -10.20 9.07 -12.28
N LYS A 49 -11.46 8.74 -11.98
CA LYS A 49 -11.81 7.79 -10.90
C LYS A 49 -11.16 6.41 -11.07
N HIS A 50 -11.03 5.94 -12.30
CA HIS A 50 -10.40 4.65 -12.58
C HIS A 50 -8.90 4.69 -12.24
N ALA A 51 -8.21 5.79 -12.57
CA ALA A 51 -6.81 5.95 -12.19
C ALA A 51 -6.64 6.06 -10.66
N ALA A 52 -7.56 6.75 -9.98
CA ALA A 52 -7.59 6.79 -8.51
C ALA A 52 -7.80 5.39 -7.90
N TRP A 53 -8.70 4.59 -8.47
CA TRP A 53 -8.90 3.20 -8.07
C TRP A 53 -7.62 2.37 -8.21
N SER A 54 -7.03 2.34 -9.41
CA SER A 54 -5.80 1.60 -9.70
C SER A 54 -4.66 2.01 -8.76
N LEU A 55 -4.52 3.32 -8.50
CA LEU A 55 -3.50 3.83 -7.58
C LEU A 55 -3.70 3.31 -6.15
N HIS A 56 -4.92 3.39 -5.60
CA HIS A 56 -5.15 2.89 -4.24
C HIS A 56 -5.02 1.37 -4.13
N VAL A 57 -5.36 0.61 -5.18
CA VAL A 57 -5.05 -0.83 -5.24
C VAL A 57 -3.53 -1.07 -5.24
N ALA A 58 -2.77 -0.30 -6.00
CA ALA A 58 -1.31 -0.40 -6.04
C ALA A 58 -0.65 -0.07 -4.69
N GLU A 59 -1.12 0.99 -4.04
CA GLU A 59 -0.70 1.40 -2.70
C GLU A 59 -0.98 0.30 -1.67
N TYR A 60 -2.20 -0.26 -1.68
CA TYR A 60 -2.58 -1.38 -0.84
C TYR A 60 -1.64 -2.58 -1.05
N ARG A 61 -1.39 -2.98 -2.30
CA ARG A 61 -0.53 -4.13 -2.63
C ARG A 61 0.90 -3.93 -2.12
N LEU A 62 1.47 -2.74 -2.33
CA LEU A 62 2.81 -2.44 -1.83
C LEU A 62 2.90 -2.58 -0.30
N LEU A 63 1.92 -2.04 0.43
CA LEU A 63 1.86 -2.14 1.89
C LEU A 63 1.62 -3.58 2.35
N LEU A 64 0.79 -4.35 1.65
CA LEU A 64 0.54 -5.75 1.95
C LEU A 64 1.79 -6.60 1.73
N ASP A 65 2.49 -6.42 0.61
CA ASP A 65 3.74 -7.11 0.30
C ASP A 65 4.82 -6.81 1.34
N THR A 66 4.86 -5.57 1.84
CA THR A 66 5.78 -5.14 2.91
C THR A 66 5.38 -5.74 4.26
N LEU A 67 4.08 -5.75 4.58
CA LEU A 67 3.55 -6.37 5.79
C LEU A 67 3.83 -7.87 5.84
N ALA A 68 3.76 -8.54 4.69
CA ALA A 68 3.93 -9.98 4.58
C ALA A 68 5.40 -10.45 4.57
N ASP A 69 6.34 -9.51 4.49
CA ASP A 69 7.77 -9.81 4.44
C ASP A 69 8.33 -9.99 5.86
N ASP A 70 8.54 -11.25 6.25
CA ASP A 70 9.03 -11.63 7.58
C ASP A 70 10.51 -11.26 7.82
N MET A 71 11.25 -10.86 6.79
CA MET A 71 12.61 -10.36 6.92
C MET A 71 12.65 -8.89 7.38
N LEU A 72 11.51 -8.17 7.32
CA LEU A 72 11.42 -6.79 7.79
C LEU A 72 11.12 -6.71 9.28
N GLU A 73 11.60 -5.64 9.90
CA GLU A 73 11.38 -5.37 11.32
C GLU A 73 9.90 -5.32 11.67
N GLY A 74 9.52 -5.96 12.79
CA GLY A 74 8.12 -6.08 13.19
C GLY A 74 7.42 -4.73 13.36
N HIS A 75 8.14 -3.71 13.84
CA HIS A 75 7.59 -2.36 13.99
C HIS A 75 7.27 -1.71 12.63
N TRP A 76 8.10 -1.93 11.60
CA TRP A 76 7.84 -1.43 10.25
C TRP A 76 6.61 -2.11 9.65
N ARG A 77 6.50 -3.43 9.83
CA ARG A 77 5.32 -4.21 9.43
C ARG A 77 4.03 -3.70 10.09
N LEU A 78 4.05 -3.47 11.41
CA LEU A 78 2.92 -2.89 12.14
C LEU A 78 2.54 -1.51 11.59
N TRP A 79 3.53 -0.70 11.29
CA TRP A 79 3.29 0.63 10.76
C TRP A 79 2.73 0.61 9.32
N CYS A 80 3.14 -0.34 8.48
CA CYS A 80 2.49 -0.60 7.19
C CYS A 80 1.03 -1.04 7.38
N LEU A 81 0.75 -1.90 8.37
CA LEU A 81 -0.62 -2.30 8.72
C LEU A 81 -1.48 -1.11 9.17
N ASP A 82 -0.93 -0.19 9.95
CA ASP A 82 -1.68 1.02 10.36
C ASP A 82 -2.02 1.92 9.17
N ASN A 83 -1.12 1.99 8.18
CA ASN A 83 -1.32 2.81 6.99
C ASN A 83 -2.12 2.13 5.88
N ILE A 84 -2.28 0.80 5.88
CA ILE A 84 -3.00 0.08 4.82
C ILE A 84 -4.49 0.42 4.76
N TYR A 85 -5.07 0.92 5.85
CA TYR A 85 -6.47 1.32 5.89
C TYR A 85 -6.75 2.62 5.14
N LYS A 86 -5.71 3.43 4.83
CA LYS A 86 -5.86 4.65 4.03
C LYS A 86 -6.31 4.37 2.59
N PRO A 87 -5.59 3.55 1.79
CA PRO A 87 -6.04 3.19 0.46
C PRO A 87 -7.38 2.42 0.50
N LEU A 88 -7.61 1.57 1.49
CA LEU A 88 -8.91 0.87 1.64
C LEU A 88 -10.08 1.81 1.88
N SER A 89 -9.89 2.82 2.74
CA SER A 89 -10.90 3.84 2.97
C SER A 89 -11.14 4.66 1.70
N ALA A 90 -10.09 5.00 0.95
CA ALA A 90 -10.24 5.69 -0.32
C ALA A 90 -11.01 4.84 -1.36
N LEU A 91 -10.67 3.55 -1.51
CA LEU A 91 -11.38 2.61 -2.39
C LEU A 91 -12.86 2.51 -2.01
N SER A 92 -13.18 2.39 -0.72
CA SER A 92 -14.57 2.33 -0.24
C SER A 92 -15.42 3.54 -0.63
N ARG A 93 -14.79 4.72 -0.79
CA ARG A 93 -15.44 5.95 -1.23
C ARG A 93 -15.55 6.07 -2.75
N LEU A 94 -14.74 5.32 -3.49
CA LEU A 94 -14.70 5.33 -4.95
C LEU A 94 -15.64 4.29 -5.58
N VAL A 95 -16.07 3.28 -4.83
CA VAL A 95 -16.99 2.24 -5.31
C VAL A 95 -18.22 2.85 -5.97
N ASP A 96 -18.41 2.56 -7.25
CA ASP A 96 -19.55 2.99 -8.05
C ASP A 96 -20.28 1.85 -8.77
N SER A 97 -19.74 0.63 -8.69
CA SER A 97 -20.22 -0.56 -9.42
C SER A 97 -20.12 -1.84 -8.59
N ASP A 98 -20.95 -2.83 -8.91
CA ASP A 98 -20.94 -4.13 -8.23
C ASP A 98 -19.61 -4.87 -8.42
N SER A 99 -18.93 -4.69 -9.56
CA SER A 99 -17.60 -5.26 -9.80
C SER A 99 -16.55 -4.68 -8.85
N GLN A 100 -16.53 -3.35 -8.68
CA GLN A 100 -15.63 -2.69 -7.72
C GLN A 100 -15.95 -3.10 -6.27
N LYS A 101 -17.22 -3.28 -5.95
CA LYS A 101 -17.63 -3.77 -4.63
C LYS A 101 -17.08 -5.18 -4.37
N GLN A 102 -17.21 -6.09 -5.34
CA GLN A 102 -16.65 -7.45 -5.23
C GLN A 102 -15.13 -7.44 -5.12
N GLU A 103 -14.44 -6.62 -5.91
CA GLU A 103 -12.99 -6.45 -5.82
C GLU A 103 -12.56 -5.93 -4.43
N LEU A 104 -13.27 -4.92 -3.91
CA LEU A 104 -13.00 -4.39 -2.57
C LEU A 104 -13.23 -5.44 -1.47
N GLU A 105 -14.28 -6.26 -1.58
CA GLU A 105 -14.53 -7.37 -0.66
C GLU A 105 -13.39 -8.41 -0.69
N GLN A 106 -12.85 -8.72 -1.88
CA GLN A 106 -11.68 -9.59 -2.02
C GLN A 106 -10.44 -9.00 -1.36
N ILE A 107 -10.18 -7.71 -1.57
CA ILE A 107 -9.06 -6.98 -0.95
C ILE A 107 -9.18 -7.02 0.58
N PHE A 108 -10.37 -6.75 1.13
CA PHE A 108 -10.57 -6.83 2.59
C PHE A 108 -10.41 -8.25 3.13
N TYR A 109 -10.85 -9.26 2.38
CA TYR A 109 -10.68 -10.66 2.76
C TYR A 109 -9.20 -11.05 2.80
N GLU A 110 -8.44 -10.68 1.77
CA GLU A 110 -6.99 -10.91 1.71
C GLU A 110 -6.28 -10.28 2.91
N LEU A 111 -6.52 -8.99 3.19
CA LEU A 111 -5.93 -8.34 4.37
C LEU A 111 -6.27 -9.08 5.66
N ARG A 112 -7.51 -9.53 5.83
CA ARG A 112 -7.94 -10.27 7.03
C ARG A 112 -7.18 -11.57 7.17
N VAL A 113 -7.06 -12.34 6.09
CA VAL A 113 -6.33 -13.61 6.08
C VAL A 113 -4.86 -13.37 6.40
N THR A 114 -4.21 -12.46 5.67
CA THR A 114 -2.80 -12.09 5.84
C THR A 114 -2.53 -11.61 7.27
N SER A 115 -3.31 -10.66 7.79
CA SER A 115 -3.13 -10.13 9.15
C SER A 115 -3.35 -11.18 10.25
N GLN A 116 -4.22 -12.18 10.04
CA GLN A 116 -4.39 -13.29 10.99
C GLN A 116 -3.14 -14.17 11.07
N PHE A 117 -2.45 -14.42 9.96
CA PHE A 117 -1.17 -15.14 9.96
C PHE A 117 -0.09 -14.36 10.71
N PHE A 118 0.02 -13.06 10.46
CA PHE A 118 1.07 -12.25 11.09
C PHE A 118 0.81 -11.90 12.54
N LYS A 119 -0.44 -11.96 13.03
CA LYS A 119 -0.73 -11.84 14.48
C LYS A 119 0.09 -12.81 15.35
N ALA A 120 0.43 -13.99 14.84
CA ALA A 120 1.30 -14.94 15.53
C ALA A 120 2.78 -14.52 15.55
N GLY A 121 3.26 -13.84 14.50
CA GLY A 121 4.64 -13.37 14.33
C GLY A 121 4.89 -11.91 14.73
N LEU A 122 3.88 -11.23 15.28
CA LEU A 122 3.95 -9.86 15.81
C LEU A 122 4.10 -9.82 17.34
N ALA A 123 4.11 -10.98 18.00
CA ALA A 123 4.21 -11.13 19.45
C ALA A 123 5.65 -11.38 19.96
N HIS A 124 6.65 -11.32 19.08
CA HIS A 124 8.06 -11.58 19.40
C HIS A 124 8.93 -10.36 19.11
#